data_AF-A0A3P2RJF7-F1
#
_entry.id   AF-A0A3P2RJF7-F1
#
_cell.length_a   1.000
_cell.length_b   1.000
_cell.length_c   1.000
_cell.angle_alpha   90.00
_cell.angle_beta   90.00
_cell.angle_gamma   90.00
#
_symmetry.space_group_name_H-M   'P 1'
#
loop_
_entity.id
_entity.type
_entity.pdbx_description
1 polymer ?
#
loop_
_entity_poly.entity_id
_entity_poly.type
_entity_poly.pdbx_seq_one_letter_code
_entity_poly.pdbx_strand_id
1 'polypeptide(L)' 'MTIKTTQTQIEKAGLVMELIREQYGQYLNEVTLAADTFTSKADRQAITYLLNQNDQGLVIEIDKHNKVTWRPTSQ' A
#
# COMPACT_ATOMS: atom_id res chain seq x y z
N MET A 1 15.64 12.20 -3.92
CA MET A 1 15.16 12.39 -2.54
C MET A 1 15.11 11.03 -1.88
N THR A 2 15.88 10.80 -0.82
CA THR A 2 15.77 9.58 -0.02
C THR A 2 14.60 9.77 0.94
N ILE A 3 13.47 9.11 0.71
CA ILE A 3 12.34 9.13 1.64
C ILE A 3 12.83 8.47 2.93
N LYS A 4 12.98 9.24 4.01
CA LYS A 4 13.24 8.67 5.34
C LYS A 4 11.93 8.14 5.89
N THR A 5 11.79 6.81 5.92
CA THR A 5 10.59 6.14 6.43
C THR A 5 10.64 5.99 7.95
N THR A 6 9.50 6.13 8.63
CA THR A 6 9.37 5.91 10.07
C THR A 6 8.96 4.47 10.39
N GLN A 7 9.18 4.02 11.63
CA GLN A 7 8.76 2.69 12.09
C GLN A 7 7.24 2.49 11.91
N THR A 8 6.44 3.51 12.23
CA THR A 8 4.99 3.49 12.04
C THR A 8 4.59 3.32 10.57
N GLN A 9 5.34 3.91 9.62
CA GLN A 9 5.06 3.72 8.19
C GLN A 9 5.39 2.29 7.74
N ILE A 10 6.43 1.68 8.30
CA ILE A 10 6.78 0.27 8.03
C ILE A 10 5.68 -0.67 8.53
N GLU A 11 5.22 -0.47 9.76
CA GLU A 11 4.14 -1.27 10.35
C GLU A 11 2.84 -1.16 9.54
N LYS A 12 2.46 0.06 9.16
CA LYS A 12 1.28 0.28 8.30
C LYS A 12 1.44 -0.38 6.93
N ALA A 13 2.62 -0.30 6.31
CA ALA A 13 2.88 -0.97 5.05
C ALA A 13 2.76 -2.50 5.20
N GLY A 14 3.26 -3.07 6.30
CA GLY A 14 3.10 -4.49 6.61
C GLY A 14 1.63 -4.92 6.67
N LEU A 15 0.82 -4.20 7.43
CA LEU A 15 -0.62 -4.48 7.56
C LEU A 15 -1.36 -4.40 6.22
N VAL A 16 -1.03 -3.39 5.40
CA VAL A 16 -1.62 -3.27 4.05
C VAL A 16 -1.21 -4.44 3.17
N MET A 17 0.05 -4.88 3.24
CA MET A 17 0.53 -6.00 2.45
C MET A 17 -0.11 -7.32 2.88
N GLU A 18 -0.37 -7.52 4.17
CA GLU A 18 -1.13 -8.67 4.68
C GLU A 18 -2.57 -8.69 4.14
N LEU A 19 -3.26 -7.54 4.18
CA LEU A 19 -4.60 -7.42 3.59
C LEU A 19 -4.61 -7.71 2.08
N ILE A 20 -3.62 -7.19 1.34
CA ILE A 20 -3.47 -7.48 -0.08
C ILE A 20 -3.27 -8.98 -0.28
N ARG A 21 -2.42 -9.63 0.51
CA ARG A 21 -2.14 -11.08 0.43
C ARG A 21 -3.39 -11.93 0.68
N GLU A 22 -4.22 -11.55 1.65
CA GLU A 22 -5.49 -12.24 1.94
C GLU A 22 -6.50 -12.11 0.78
N GLN A 23 -6.46 -10.98 0.08
CA GLN A 23 -7.33 -10.71 -1.06
C GLN A 23 -6.72 -11.15 -2.40
N TYR A 24 -5.42 -11.45 -2.43
CA TYR A 24 -4.71 -11.85 -3.64
C TYR A 24 -5.19 -13.22 -4.11
N GLY A 25 -5.84 -13.25 -5.28
CA GLY A 25 -6.53 -14.43 -5.82
C GLY A 25 -8.06 -14.32 -5.76
N GLN A 26 -8.61 -13.30 -5.09
CA GLN A 26 -10.00 -12.90 -5.24
C GLN A 26 -10.15 -11.96 -6.46
N TYR A 27 -11.38 -11.83 -6.98
CA TYR A 27 -11.65 -10.96 -8.15
C TYR A 27 -11.44 -9.46 -7.89
N LEU A 28 -11.27 -9.06 -6.62
CA LEU A 28 -11.11 -7.67 -6.21
C LEU A 28 -9.62 -7.33 -6.09
N ASN A 29 -9.22 -6.26 -6.76
CA ASN A 29 -7.86 -5.71 -6.73
C ASN A 29 -7.81 -4.37 -5.96
N GLU A 30 -8.72 -4.20 -5.01
CA GLU A 30 -8.87 -2.96 -4.25
C GLU A 30 -9.39 -3.19 -2.83
N VAL A 31 -8.93 -2.36 -1.90
CA VAL A 31 -9.45 -2.27 -0.52
C VAL A 31 -9.53 -0.82 -0.09
N THR A 32 -10.64 -0.43 0.55
CA THR A 32 -10.79 0.89 1.17
C THR A 32 -10.50 0.79 2.66
N LEU A 33 -9.46 1.50 3.11
CA LEU A 33 -9.10 1.57 4.52
C LEU A 33 -9.86 2.70 5.23
N ALA A 34 -9.83 2.72 6.56
CA ALA A 34 -10.44 3.79 7.33
C ALA A 34 -9.83 5.16 6.97
N ALA A 35 -10.65 6.22 7.01
CA ALA A 35 -10.28 7.56 6.54
C ALA A 35 -9.05 8.17 7.26
N ASP A 36 -8.78 7.73 8.48
CA ASP A 36 -7.67 8.15 9.34
C ASP A 36 -6.42 7.26 9.22
N THR A 37 -6.44 6.22 8.38
CA THR A 37 -5.32 5.27 8.22
C THR A 37 -4.05 5.97 7.72
N PHE A 38 -4.17 6.83 6.70
CA PHE A 38 -3.07 7.68 6.22
C PHE A 38 -3.46 9.16 6.33
N THR A 39 -2.93 9.81 7.36
CA THR A 39 -3.30 11.17 7.74
C THR A 39 -2.67 12.24 6.86
N SER A 40 -1.62 11.91 6.09
CA SER A 40 -0.91 12.87 5.24
C SER A 40 -0.57 12.33 3.84
N LYS A 41 -0.40 13.24 2.88
CA LYS A 41 0.09 12.89 1.53
C LYS A 41 1.49 12.28 1.59
N ALA A 42 2.34 12.80 2.48
CA ALA A 42 3.70 12.29 2.67
C ALA A 42 3.70 10.85 3.20
N ASP A 43 2.81 10.54 4.16
CA ASP A 43 2.65 9.16 4.66
C ASP A 43 2.19 8.22 3.57
N ARG A 44 1.17 8.62 2.79
CA ARG A 44 0.73 7.81 1.64
C ARG A 44 1.88 7.54 0.68
N GLN A 45 2.66 8.56 0.32
CA GLN A 45 3.79 8.39 -0.59
C GLN A 45 4.89 7.46 -0.01
N ALA A 46 5.21 7.61 1.27
CA ALA A 46 6.21 6.76 1.93
C ALA A 46 5.74 5.30 2.02
N ILE A 47 4.48 5.07 2.37
CA ILE A 47 3.89 3.73 2.48
C ILE A 47 3.74 3.10 1.10
N THR A 48 3.24 3.83 0.10
CA THR A 48 3.22 3.37 -1.29
C THR A 48 4.61 3.00 -1.78
N TYR A 49 5.64 3.79 -1.45
CA TYR A 49 7.02 3.47 -1.80
C TYR A 49 7.50 2.16 -1.15
N LEU A 50 7.21 1.95 0.13
CA LEU A 50 7.54 0.70 0.83
C LEU A 50 6.81 -0.51 0.22
N LEU A 51 5.51 -0.35 -0.03
CA LEU A 51 4.67 -1.39 -0.62
C LEU A 51 5.16 -1.79 -2.01
N ASN A 52 5.62 -0.86 -2.84
CA ASN A 52 6.15 -1.18 -4.18
C ASN A 52 7.53 -1.85 -4.17
N GLN A 53 8.15 -2.06 -3.01
CA GLN A 53 9.30 -2.96 -2.85
C GLN A 53 8.89 -4.39 -2.49
N ASN A 54 7.60 -4.71 -2.62
CA ASN A 54 7.09 -6.06 -2.40
C ASN A 54 7.76 -7.09 -3.33
N ASP A 55 7.85 -8.31 -2.84
CA ASP A 55 8.35 -9.49 -3.55
C ASP A 55 7.29 -10.17 -4.42
N GLN A 56 6.04 -9.65 -4.44
CA GLN A 56 4.91 -10.27 -5.12
C GLN A 56 4.76 -9.85 -6.57
N GLY A 57 5.63 -8.98 -7.07
CA GLY A 57 5.51 -8.43 -8.42
C GLY A 57 4.20 -7.67 -8.59
N LEU A 58 3.82 -6.89 -7.57
CA LEU A 58 2.66 -6.00 -7.61
C LEU A 58 3.08 -4.54 -7.66
N VAL A 59 2.34 -3.76 -8.44
CA VAL A 59 2.30 -2.31 -8.35
C VAL A 59 1.12 -1.94 -7.47
N ILE A 60 1.40 -1.22 -6.38
CA ILE A 60 0.41 -0.81 -5.39
C ILE A 60 0.27 0.71 -5.42
N GLU A 61 -0.97 1.19 -5.44
CA GLU A 61 -1.31 2.61 -5.44
C GLU A 61 -2.25 2.92 -4.27
N ILE A 62 -2.12 4.12 -3.69
CA ILE A 62 -2.96 4.59 -2.57
C ILE A 62 -3.47 5.99 -2.90
N ASP A 63 -4.79 6.15 -2.99
CA ASP A 63 -5.42 7.42 -3.31
C ASP A 63 -5.64 8.32 -2.07
N LYS A 64 -6.24 9.50 -2.28
CA LYS A 64 -6.53 10.47 -1.21
C LYS A 64 -7.63 10.02 -0.23
N HIS A 65 -8.41 9.00 -0.56
CA HIS A 65 -9.45 8.42 0.27
C HIS A 65 -8.98 7.15 0.98
N ASN A 66 -7.66 6.88 0.99
CA ASN A 66 -7.06 5.66 1.50
C ASN A 66 -7.61 4.39 0.81
N LYS A 67 -8.03 4.52 -0.46
CA LYS A 67 -8.28 3.38 -1.32
C LYS A 67 -6.94 2.86 -1.83
N VAL A 68 -6.66 1.61 -1.51
CA VAL A 68 -5.49 0.87 -1.98
C VAL A 68 -5.91 0.02 -3.17
N THR A 69 -5.16 0.08 -4.25
CA THR A 69 -5.37 -0.75 -5.44
C THR A 69 -4.06 -1.42 -5.82
N TRP A 70 -4.11 -2.67 -6.30
CA TRP A 70 -2.93 -3.39 -6.75
C TRP A 70 -3.14 -4.02 -8.12
N ARG A 71 -2.04 -4.17 -8.85
CA ARG A 71 -2.01 -4.85 -10.15
C ARG A 71 -0.67 -5.56 -10.33
N PRO A 72 -0.59 -6.64 -11.11
CA PRO A 72 0.68 -7.23 -11.49
C PRO A 72 1.60 -6.19 -12.15
N THR A 73 2.90 -6.23 -11.83
CA THR A 73 3.93 -5.35 -12.41
C THR A 73 4.09 -5.57 -13.92
N SER A 74 3.69 -6.75 -14.41
CA SER A 74 3.62 -7.08 -15.84
C SER A 74 2.56 -8.15 -16.14
N GLN A 75 1.76 -7.93 -17.19
CA GLN A 75 1.86 -8.81 -18.36
C GLN A 75 2.71 -8.08 -19.39
#